data_AF-A0A7W1JQR6-F1
#
_entry.id   AF-A0A7W1JQR6-F1
#
_cell.length_a   1.000
_cell.length_b   1.000
_cell.length_c   1.000
_cell.angle_alpha   90.00
_cell.angle_beta   90.00
_cell.angle_gamma   90.00
#
_symmetry.space_group_name_H-M   'P 1'
#
loop_
_entity.id
_entity.type
_entity.pdbx_description
1 polymer ?
#
loop_
_entity_poly.entity_id
_entity_poly.type
_entity_poly.pdbx_seq_one_letter_code
_entity_poly.pdbx_strand_id
1 'polypeptide(L)' 'VLKGTIRDHGTLKRRPFLRFFGCERDLSLDSPDEPLPEPVASGAEPFMIVGAIAGG' A
#
# COMPACT_ATOMS: atom_id res chain seq x y z
N VAL A 1 9.85 2.24 5.05
CA VAL A 1 9.58 0.98 4.32
C VAL A 1 8.47 0.24 5.05
N LEU A 2 7.40 -0.18 4.36
CA LEU A 2 6.33 -1.00 4.96
C LEU A 2 6.94 -2.33 5.45
N LYS A 3 6.73 -2.66 6.72
CA LYS A 3 7.29 -3.85 7.39
C LYS A 3 6.17 -4.68 8.02
N GLY A 4 6.48 -5.92 8.38
CA GLY A 4 5.51 -6.86 8.95
C GLY A 4 4.66 -7.57 7.91
N THR A 5 3.47 -8.03 8.30
CA THR A 5 2.58 -8.92 7.52
C THR A 5 1.91 -8.28 6.30
N ILE A 6 2.34 -7.09 5.88
CA ILE A 6 1.87 -6.35 4.70
C ILE A 6 2.57 -6.85 3.43
N ARG A 7 3.87 -7.18 3.54
CA ARG A 7 4.67 -7.77 2.48
C ARG A 7 4.97 -9.23 2.83
N ASP A 8 5.06 -10.07 1.82
CA ASP A 8 5.59 -11.41 1.99
C ASP A 8 7.05 -11.34 2.44
N HIS A 9 7.43 -12.09 3.47
CA HIS A 9 8.75 -11.98 4.08
C HIS A 9 9.87 -12.58 3.21
N GLY A 10 9.55 -13.52 2.31
CA GLY A 10 10.52 -14.13 1.42
C GLY A 10 10.70 -13.35 0.12
N THR A 11 9.60 -12.98 -0.52
CA THR A 11 9.57 -12.35 -1.86
C THR A 11 9.46 -10.83 -1.82
N LEU A 12 9.18 -10.23 -0.66
CA LEU A 12 8.91 -8.79 -0.47
C LEU A 12 7.72 -8.25 -1.29
N LYS A 13 6.98 -9.13 -1.98
CA LYS A 13 5.80 -8.77 -2.75
C LYS A 13 4.65 -8.40 -1.83
N ARG A 14 3.75 -7.55 -2.33
CA ARG A 14 2.48 -7.22 -1.64
C ARG A 14 1.66 -8.50 -1.49
N ARG A 15 1.09 -8.73 -0.31
CA ARG A 15 0.19 -9.88 -0.11
C ARG A 15 -1.08 -9.68 -0.93
N PRO A 16 -1.66 -10.76 -1.48
CA PRO A 16 -2.95 -10.70 -2.14
C PRO A 16 -4.02 -10.17 -1.16
N PHE A 17 -5.05 -9.49 -1.70
CA PHE A 17 -6.15 -8.89 -0.95
C PHE A 17 -5.83 -7.64 -0.11
N LEU A 18 -4.65 -7.03 -0.30
CA LEU A 18 -4.36 -5.68 0.19
C LEU A 18 -4.49 -4.66 -0.95
N ARG A 19 -5.16 -3.53 -0.70
CA ARG A 19 -5.19 -2.36 -1.57
C ARG A 19 -4.48 -1.17 -0.92
N PHE A 20 -3.80 -0.38 -1.73
CA PHE A 20 -3.03 0.79 -1.32
C PHE A 20 -3.60 2.03 -1.98
N PHE A 21 -3.91 3.06 -1.20
CA PHE A 21 -4.43 4.32 -1.70
C PHE A 21 -3.62 5.50 -1.17
N GLY A 22 -3.50 6.53 -1.99
CA GLY A 22 -2.95 7.83 -1.63
C GLY A 22 -3.34 8.85 -2.69
N CYS A 23 -3.62 10.11 -2.29
CA CYS A 23 -4.13 11.11 -3.23
C CYS A 23 -5.41 10.66 -3.96
N GLU A 24 -6.31 10.02 -3.21
CA GLU A 24 -7.56 9.42 -3.73
C GLU A 24 -7.37 8.45 -4.90
N ARG A 25 -6.13 8.01 -5.13
CA ARG A 25 -5.72 7.16 -6.25
C ARG A 25 -5.37 5.78 -5.74
N ASP A 26 -5.74 4.77 -6.52
CA ASP A 26 -5.31 3.40 -6.31
C ASP A 26 -3.84 3.25 -6.74
N LEU A 27 -2.97 2.96 -5.78
CA LEU A 27 -1.52 2.73 -5.96
C LEU A 27 -1.19 1.23 -5.87
N SER A 28 -2.19 0.34 -5.85
CA SER A 28 -2.03 -1.10 -5.60
C SER A 28 -1.27 -1.83 -6.71
N LEU A 29 -1.26 -1.27 -7.92
CA LEU A 29 -0.52 -1.82 -9.07
C LEU A 29 0.85 -1.15 -9.28
N ASP A 30 1.09 -0.01 -8.64
CA ASP A 30 2.35 0.71 -8.73
C ASP A 30 3.47 -0.06 -8.03
N SER A 31 4.71 0.18 -8.45
CA SER A 31 5.86 -0.55 -7.89
C SER A 31 6.02 -0.26 -6.39
N PRO A 32 6.34 -1.25 -5.54
CA PRO A 32 6.58 -1.04 -4.11
C PRO A 32 7.81 -0.18 -3.78
N ASP A 33 8.66 0.06 -4.78
CA ASP A 33 9.88 0.88 -4.69
C ASP A 33 9.70 2.26 -5.35
N GLU A 34 8.54 2.52 -5.95
CA GLU A 34 8.19 3.81 -6.51
C GLU A 34 7.95 4.83 -5.37
N PRO A 35 8.45 6.07 -5.50
CA PRO A 35 8.19 7.10 -4.51
C PRO A 35 6.68 7.37 -4.38
N LEU A 36 6.24 7.63 -3.15
CA LEU A 36 4.86 8.04 -2.90
C LEU A 36 4.59 9.41 -3.53
N PRO A 37 3.33 9.70 -3.90
CA PRO A 37 2.92 11.04 -4.30
C PRO A 37 3.34 12.08 -3.26
N GLU A 38 3.73 13.28 -3.71
CA GLU A 38 4.23 14.35 -2.85
C GLU A 38 3.29 14.71 -1.69
N PRO A 39 1.95 14.78 -1.86
CA PRO A 39 1.04 15.08 -0.74
C PRO A 39 1.02 13.99 0.34
N VAL A 40 1.24 12.73 -0.05
CA VAL A 40 1.36 11.61 0.89
C VAL A 40 2.73 11.60 1.56
N ALA A 41 3.79 11.89 0.80
CA ALA A 41 5.16 11.95 1.31
C ALA A 41 5.39 13.11 2.29
N SER A 42 4.72 14.25 2.06
CA SER A 42 4.76 15.43 2.94
C SER A 42 3.86 15.28 4.17
N GLY A 43 2.95 14.29 4.19
CA GLY A 43 1.97 14.08 5.25
C GLY A 43 0.75 15.01 5.15
N ALA A 44 0.60 15.75 4.05
CA ALA A 44 -0.60 16.54 3.77
C ALA A 44 -1.83 15.65 3.53
N GLU A 45 -1.62 14.44 3.02
CA GLU A 45 -2.66 13.45 2.76
C GLU A 45 -2.33 12.07 3.35
N PRO A 46 -3.36 11.28 3.74
CA PRO A 46 -3.15 9.97 4.33
C PRO A 46 -2.77 8.91 3.28
N PHE A 47 -1.86 8.01 3.65
CA PHE A 47 -1.66 6.74 2.96
C PHE A 47 -2.54 5.65 3.58
N MET A 48 -3.47 5.09 2.80
CA MET A 48 -4.41 4.08 3.30
C MET A 48 -4.05 2.69 2.81
N ILE A 49 -4.03 1.73 3.73
CA ILE A 49 -3.86 0.30 3.45
C ILE A 49 -5.16 -0.40 3.82
N VAL A 50 -5.87 -0.89 2.81
CA VAL A 50 -7.19 -1.50 2.99
C VAL A 50 -7.06 -3.00 2.76
N GLY A 51 -7.32 -3.80 3.81
CA GLY A 51 -7.46 -5.24 3.67
C GLY A 51 -8.86 -5.59 3.18
N ALA A 52 -8.97 -6.34 2.09
CA ALA A 52 -10.23 -6.99 1.77
C ALA A 52 -10.43 -8.13 2.80
N ILE A 53 -11.30 -7.89 3.77
CA ILE A 53 -11.85 -8.97 4.59
C ILE A 53 -12.80 -9.73 3.66
N ALA A 54 -12.44 -10.95 3.28
CA ALA A 54 -13.40 -11.87 2.70
C ALA A 54 -14.48 -12.12 3.76
N GLY A 55 -15.58 -11.37 3.69
CA GLY A 55 -16.78 -11.64 4.46
C GLY A 55 -17.41 -12.91 3.90
N GLY A 56 -17.15 -14.03 4.57
CA GLY A 56 -17.91 -15.26 4.39
C GLY A 56 -19.25 -15.17 5.09
#